data_AF-A0A1Y2C5E1-F1
#
_entry.id   AF-A0A1Y2C5E1-F1
#
_cell.length_a   1.000
_cell.length_b   1.000
_cell.length_c   1.000
_cell.angle_alpha   90.00
_cell.angle_beta   90.00
_cell.angle_gamma   90.00
#
_symmetry.space_group_name_H-M   'P 1'
#
loop_
_entity.id
_entity.type
_entity.pdbx_description
1 polymer ?
#
loop_
_entity_poly.entity_id
_entity_poly.type
_entity_poly.pdbx_seq_one_letter_code
_entity_poly.pdbx_strand_id
1 'polypeptide(L)'
;MLSETEYSYASSQRQYFIENGANATYFQWLQSKGTNFTCYLEYLNSLSKEQRLDNKIEVIRTIIYALHRPIQFIFFYWTILIFILHKFNLRKPVMRIILIHFILRSLGDVIDKFGDLMPRYFSNDPIKDNQGNIIGYKCKYDSPAPEMHPLRWMVTRQIGCVLWCFGEMVGDWYPLLRTRAVAKKQKSMWLVYISCGLFNLSKIALISVHFSLSPTQLYDKQGVYRKKRVNKFYFTYWLIQLLIIYASMIYDCTVYFVLRKNLSGIVKNSSGFIKKFKTVS
;
A
#
# COMPACT_ATOMS: atom_id res chain seq x y z
N MET A 1 1.74 38.50 9.02
CA MET A 1 3.19 38.34 9.29
C MET A 1 3.35 37.48 10.51
N LEU A 2 4.33 36.57 10.51
CA LEU A 2 4.67 35.74 11.67
C LEU A 2 5.13 36.61 12.85
N SER A 3 4.78 36.22 14.07
CA SER A 3 5.38 36.83 15.26
C SER A 3 6.87 36.45 15.37
N GLU A 4 7.65 37.22 16.12
CA GLU A 4 9.07 36.90 16.36
C GLU A 4 9.26 35.51 16.98
N THR A 5 8.36 35.11 17.88
CA THR A 5 8.34 33.79 18.49
C THR A 5 8.07 32.68 17.48
N GLU A 6 7.15 32.89 16.54
CA GLU A 6 6.85 31.94 15.47
C GLU A 6 8.00 31.83 14.46
N TYR A 7 8.65 32.95 14.14
CA TYR A 7 9.81 32.98 13.27
C TYR A 7 11.01 32.27 13.89
N SER A 8 11.28 32.50 15.17
CA SER A 8 12.34 31.79 15.92
C SER A 8 12.08 30.29 15.98
N TYR A 9 10.83 29.89 16.26
CA TYR A 9 10.43 28.49 16.21
C TYR A 9 10.60 27.89 14.81
N ALA A 10 10.14 28.58 13.75
CA ALA A 10 10.31 28.11 12.38
C ALA A 10 11.81 27.97 12.02
N SER A 11 12.65 28.92 12.43
CA SER A 11 14.10 28.89 12.20
C SER A 11 14.78 27.70 12.87
N SER A 12 14.32 27.27 14.06
CA SER A 12 14.81 26.04 14.71
C SER A 12 14.53 24.77 13.89
N GLN A 13 13.52 24.80 13.01
CA GLN A 13 13.15 23.67 12.16
C GLN A 13 13.96 23.60 10.86
N ARG A 14 14.81 24.59 10.57
CA ARG A 14 15.59 24.68 9.33
C ARG A 14 16.49 23.46 9.11
N GLN A 15 16.98 22.84 10.18
CA GLN A 15 17.79 21.61 10.13
C GLN A 15 17.07 20.40 9.49
N TYR A 16 15.73 20.41 9.42
CA TYR A 16 14.94 19.36 8.77
C TYR A 16 14.70 19.61 7.27
N PHE A 17 15.35 20.63 6.67
CA PHE A 17 15.24 20.95 5.25
C PHE A 17 16.52 20.60 4.51
N ILE A 18 16.36 20.13 3.28
CA ILE A 18 17.48 19.75 2.40
C ILE A 18 17.69 20.86 1.36
N GLU A 19 18.30 21.97 1.78
CA GLU A 19 18.42 23.19 0.96
C GLU A 19 19.53 23.13 -0.11
N ASN A 20 20.59 22.35 0.10
CA ASN A 20 21.78 22.30 -0.78
C ASN A 20 21.88 21.00 -1.63
N GLY A 21 20.73 20.42 -1.96
CA GLY A 21 20.65 19.29 -2.89
C GLY A 21 20.93 17.90 -2.30
N ALA A 22 21.09 16.93 -3.19
CA ALA A 22 20.85 15.50 -2.96
C ALA A 22 21.87 14.74 -2.08
N ASN A 23 22.84 15.41 -1.44
CA ASN A 23 23.84 14.74 -0.60
C ASN A 23 23.33 14.40 0.81
N ALA A 24 22.03 14.52 1.05
CA ALA A 24 21.39 14.03 2.27
C ALA A 24 21.32 12.49 2.27
N THR A 25 21.57 11.92 3.44
CA THR A 25 21.41 10.48 3.69
C THR A 25 19.96 10.05 3.53
N TYR A 26 19.74 8.75 3.35
CA TYR A 26 18.40 8.16 3.24
C TYR A 26 17.48 8.57 4.40
N PHE A 27 17.98 8.54 5.64
CA PHE A 27 17.20 8.90 6.82
C PHE A 27 16.92 10.39 6.92
N GLN A 28 17.85 11.26 6.49
CA GLN A 28 17.59 12.69 6.39
C GLN A 28 16.47 12.99 5.40
N TRP A 29 16.42 12.29 4.25
CA TRP A 29 15.30 12.39 3.32
C TRP A 29 13.97 11.99 3.97
N LEU A 30 13.95 10.88 4.71
CA LEU A 30 12.74 10.44 5.42
C LEU A 30 12.29 11.43 6.50
N GLN A 31 13.20 12.05 7.23
CA GLN A 31 12.85 13.02 8.28
C GLN A 31 12.66 14.45 7.74
N SER A 32 12.94 14.68 6.46
CA SER A 32 12.87 16.00 5.88
C SER A 32 11.44 16.54 5.80
N LYS A 33 11.30 17.85 6.01
CA LYS A 33 10.03 18.59 5.83
C LYS A 33 9.92 19.20 4.43
N GLY A 34 11.03 19.29 3.71
CA GLY A 34 11.09 19.90 2.39
C GLY A 34 12.52 20.09 1.90
N THR A 35 12.62 20.61 0.68
CA THR A 35 13.87 21.01 0.02
C THR A 35 14.08 22.52 0.02
N ASN A 36 13.08 23.31 0.41
CA ASN A 36 13.19 24.78 0.48
C ASN A 36 12.54 25.33 1.77
N PHE A 37 13.36 25.93 2.64
CA PHE A 37 12.90 26.52 3.90
C PHE A 37 12.14 27.84 3.68
N THR A 38 12.51 28.63 2.68
CA THR A 38 11.79 29.86 2.31
C THR A 38 10.33 29.55 1.94
N CYS A 39 10.09 28.45 1.22
CA CYS A 39 8.72 28.01 0.90
C CYS A 39 7.91 27.64 2.15
N TYR A 40 8.57 27.13 3.19
CA TYR A 40 7.91 26.88 4.47
C TYR A 40 7.53 28.19 5.19
N LEU A 41 8.42 29.20 5.18
CA LEU A 41 8.12 30.52 5.75
C LEU A 41 7.01 31.25 4.98
N GLU A 42 7.01 31.16 3.65
CA GLU A 42 5.96 31.73 2.81
C GLU A 42 4.60 31.10 3.13
N TYR A 43 4.56 29.77 3.22
CA TYR A 43 3.36 29.03 3.62
C TYR A 43 2.87 29.42 5.02
N LEU A 44 3.78 29.53 6.01
CA LEU A 44 3.39 29.94 7.36
C LEU A 44 2.84 31.37 7.41
N ASN A 45 3.37 32.27 6.58
CA ASN A 45 2.87 33.64 6.44
C ASN A 45 1.54 33.73 5.71
N SER A 46 1.25 32.80 4.79
CA SER A 46 -0.02 32.78 4.04
C SER A 46 -1.20 32.23 4.84
N LEU A 47 -0.95 31.59 5.99
CA LEU A 47 -2.00 30.97 6.80
C LEU A 47 -2.77 31.97 7.66
N SER A 48 -4.10 31.97 7.51
CA SER A 48 -5.00 32.63 8.45
C SER A 48 -5.12 31.88 9.79
N LYS A 49 -5.68 32.52 10.83
CA LYS A 49 -5.91 31.87 12.14
C LYS A 49 -6.87 30.69 12.01
N GLU A 50 -7.90 30.84 11.18
CA GLU A 50 -8.91 29.84 10.88
C GLU A 50 -8.28 28.62 10.20
N GLN A 51 -7.43 28.84 9.19
CA GLN A 51 -6.73 27.75 8.51
C GLN A 51 -5.77 26.99 9.43
N ARG A 52 -5.12 27.68 10.39
CA ARG A 52 -4.29 27.03 11.41
C ARG A 52 -5.11 26.13 12.33
N LEU A 53 -6.32 26.56 12.70
CA LEU A 53 -7.24 25.74 13.50
C LEU A 53 -7.75 24.54 12.70
N ASP A 54 -8.15 24.77 11.44
CA ASP A 54 -8.63 23.72 10.53
C ASP A 54 -7.56 22.64 10.31
N ASN A 55 -6.30 23.04 10.11
CA ASN A 55 -5.17 22.11 10.03
C ASN A 55 -5.04 21.19 11.27
N LYS A 56 -5.30 21.71 12.48
CA LYS A 56 -5.26 20.90 13.70
C LYS A 56 -6.44 19.93 13.77
N ILE A 57 -7.62 20.39 13.36
CA ILE A 57 -8.83 19.57 13.29
C ILE A 57 -8.65 18.44 12.28
N GLU A 58 -8.08 18.73 11.11
CA GLU A 58 -7.80 17.73 10.06
C GLU A 58 -6.82 16.65 10.52
N VAL A 59 -5.81 16.99 11.33
CA VAL A 59 -4.90 16.00 11.93
C VAL A 59 -5.67 15.04 12.84
N ILE A 60 -6.49 15.56 13.75
CA ILE A 60 -7.29 14.75 14.68
C ILE A 60 -8.28 13.87 13.90
N ARG A 61 -8.99 14.46 12.94
CA ARG A 61 -9.94 13.78 12.05
C ARG A 61 -9.26 12.62 11.31
N THR A 62 -8.08 12.87 10.75
CA THR A 62 -7.31 11.86 10.04
C THR A 62 -6.91 10.70 10.95
N ILE A 63 -6.50 10.96 12.19
CA ILE A 63 -6.17 9.91 13.17
C ILE A 63 -7.40 9.05 13.46
N ILE A 64 -8.55 9.68 13.73
CA ILE A 64 -9.81 8.96 13.99
C ILE A 64 -10.20 8.11 12.78
N TYR A 65 -10.12 8.65 11.57
CA TYR A 65 -10.44 7.93 10.34
C TYR A 65 -9.47 6.78 10.07
N ALA A 66 -8.18 6.95 10.35
CA ALA A 66 -7.19 5.88 10.25
C ALA A 66 -7.54 4.72 11.18
N LEU A 67 -7.84 5.00 12.46
CA LEU A 67 -8.20 3.98 13.44
C LEU A 67 -9.53 3.27 13.12
N HIS A 68 -10.45 3.94 12.42
CA HIS A 68 -11.73 3.37 12.00
C HIS A 68 -11.62 2.49 10.73
N ARG A 69 -10.51 2.55 9.98
CA ARG A 69 -10.33 1.79 8.72
C ARG A 69 -10.59 0.28 8.83
N PRO A 70 -10.12 -0.44 9.87
CA PRO A 70 -10.34 -1.88 9.97
C PRO A 70 -11.82 -2.28 10.00
N ILE A 71 -12.70 -1.40 10.52
CA ILE A 71 -14.14 -1.64 10.61
C ILE A 71 -14.83 -1.34 9.26
N GLN A 72 -14.34 -0.33 8.53
CA GLN A 72 -14.83 0.00 7.18
C GLN A 72 -14.40 -0.99 6.11
N PHE A 73 -13.42 -1.85 6.41
CA PHE A 73 -12.90 -2.81 5.46
C PHE A 73 -14.00 -3.80 5.05
N ILE A 74 -14.24 -3.98 3.75
CA ILE A 74 -15.37 -4.79 3.26
C ILE A 74 -15.35 -6.24 3.77
N PHE A 75 -14.16 -6.78 4.03
CA PHE A 75 -13.99 -8.13 4.55
C PHE A 75 -14.20 -8.24 6.06
N PHE A 76 -14.35 -7.12 6.79
CA PHE A 76 -14.61 -7.14 8.24
C PHE A 76 -15.89 -7.91 8.56
N TYR A 77 -17.00 -7.55 7.91
CA TYR A 77 -18.29 -8.21 8.11
C TYR A 77 -18.26 -9.68 7.73
N TRP A 78 -17.60 -10.02 6.62
CA TRP A 78 -17.40 -11.41 6.19
C TRP A 78 -16.54 -12.21 7.17
N THR A 79 -15.50 -11.60 7.72
CA THR A 79 -14.62 -12.22 8.71
C THR A 79 -15.39 -12.53 9.99
N ILE A 80 -16.18 -11.57 10.50
CA ILE A 80 -17.05 -11.79 11.68
C ILE A 80 -18.05 -12.91 11.42
N LEU A 81 -18.70 -12.93 10.24
CA LEU A 81 -19.66 -13.97 9.89
C LEU A 81 -19.01 -15.36 9.92
N ILE A 82 -17.82 -15.51 9.34
CA ILE A 82 -17.07 -16.77 9.35
C ILE A 82 -16.64 -17.15 10.78
N PHE A 83 -16.32 -16.15 11.62
CA PHE A 83 -15.97 -16.36 13.02
C PHE A 83 -17.16 -16.88 13.82
N ILE A 84 -18.36 -16.33 13.62
CA ILE A 84 -19.60 -16.81 14.23
C ILE A 84 -19.92 -18.24 13.75
N LEU A 85 -19.84 -18.50 12.45
CA LEU A 85 -20.10 -19.83 11.87
C LEU A 85 -19.20 -20.92 12.49
N HIS A 86 -17.94 -20.59 12.75
CA HIS A 86 -16.99 -21.50 13.36
C HIS A 86 -16.93 -21.44 14.89
N LYS A 87 -17.90 -20.77 15.53
CA LYS A 87 -17.99 -20.60 16.99
C LYS A 87 -16.68 -20.07 17.59
N PHE A 88 -16.03 -19.13 16.90
CA PHE A 88 -14.74 -18.54 17.26
C PHE A 88 -13.61 -19.54 17.51
N ASN A 89 -13.66 -20.73 16.90
CA ASN A 89 -12.62 -21.74 17.06
C ASN A 89 -11.38 -21.44 16.20
N LEU A 90 -10.50 -20.57 16.70
CA LEU A 90 -9.25 -20.15 16.04
C LEU A 90 -8.17 -21.25 15.96
N ARG A 91 -8.43 -22.46 16.48
CA ARG A 91 -7.52 -23.61 16.30
C ARG A 91 -7.55 -24.15 14.88
N LYS A 92 -8.64 -23.92 14.13
CA LYS A 92 -8.78 -24.37 12.74
C LYS A 92 -7.84 -23.57 11.81
N PRO A 93 -7.14 -24.22 10.87
CA PRO A 93 -6.17 -23.55 10.00
C PRO A 93 -6.80 -22.45 9.13
N VAL A 94 -8.02 -22.67 8.63
CA VAL A 94 -8.78 -21.68 7.84
C VAL A 94 -8.99 -20.40 8.64
N MET A 95 -9.31 -20.50 9.93
CA MET A 95 -9.55 -19.34 10.80
C MET A 95 -8.29 -18.52 11.00
N ARG A 96 -7.14 -19.17 11.17
CA ARG A 96 -5.84 -18.49 11.30
C ARG A 96 -5.48 -17.72 10.04
N ILE A 97 -5.71 -18.31 8.87
CA ILE A 97 -5.44 -17.66 7.58
C ILE A 97 -6.30 -16.41 7.40
N ILE A 98 -7.60 -16.52 7.65
CA ILE A 98 -8.53 -15.39 7.52
C ILE A 98 -8.16 -14.27 8.51
N LEU A 99 -7.83 -14.63 9.75
CA LEU A 99 -7.42 -13.65 10.76
C LEU A 99 -6.12 -12.92 10.38
N ILE A 100 -5.09 -13.65 9.94
CA ILE A 100 -3.81 -13.05 9.53
C ILE A 100 -3.99 -12.18 8.28
N HIS A 101 -4.75 -12.66 7.28
CA HIS A 101 -5.11 -11.88 6.10
C HIS A 101 -5.79 -10.57 6.49
N PHE A 102 -6.81 -10.63 7.34
CA PHE A 102 -7.54 -9.46 7.83
C PHE A 102 -6.60 -8.47 8.54
N ILE A 103 -5.81 -8.94 9.52
CA ILE A 103 -4.88 -8.09 10.28
C ILE A 103 -3.89 -7.38 9.36
N LEU A 104 -3.22 -8.13 8.46
CA LEU A 104 -2.23 -7.55 7.56
C LEU A 104 -2.85 -6.54 6.59
N ARG A 105 -4.01 -6.87 6.01
CA ARG A 105 -4.68 -5.97 5.05
C ARG A 105 -5.19 -4.71 5.71
N SER A 106 -5.84 -4.83 6.87
CA SER A 106 -6.31 -3.68 7.65
C SER A 106 -5.16 -2.83 8.16
N LEU A 107 -4.03 -3.42 8.58
CA LEU A 107 -2.86 -2.63 9.00
C LEU A 107 -2.28 -1.82 7.84
N GLY A 108 -2.22 -2.40 6.63
CA GLY A 108 -1.83 -1.66 5.43
C GLY A 108 -2.76 -0.48 5.14
N ASP A 109 -4.08 -0.66 5.27
CA ASP A 109 -5.07 0.41 5.06
C ASP A 109 -4.97 1.53 6.10
N VAL A 110 -4.69 1.16 7.37
CA VAL A 110 -4.43 2.11 8.46
C VAL A 110 -3.16 2.93 8.17
N ILE A 111 -2.08 2.26 7.76
CA ILE A 111 -0.80 2.91 7.42
C ILE A 111 -0.96 3.86 6.23
N ASP A 112 -1.67 3.44 5.18
CA ASP A 112 -1.97 4.29 4.03
C ASP A 112 -2.74 5.55 4.46
N LYS A 113 -3.73 5.39 5.34
CA LYS A 113 -4.51 6.52 5.85
C LYS A 113 -3.69 7.44 6.76
N PHE A 114 -2.76 6.91 7.56
CA PHE A 114 -1.81 7.74 8.30
C PHE A 114 -0.88 8.55 7.40
N GLY A 115 -0.72 8.15 6.12
CA GLY A 115 -0.06 8.96 5.12
C GLY A 115 -0.67 10.36 4.95
N ASP A 116 -1.98 10.51 5.20
CA ASP A 116 -2.67 11.80 5.08
C ASP A 116 -2.30 12.80 6.18
N LEU A 117 -1.59 12.36 7.23
CA LEU A 117 -0.96 13.25 8.22
C LEU A 117 0.24 14.01 7.64
N MET A 118 0.69 13.64 6.45
CA MET A 118 1.79 14.26 5.72
C MET A 118 1.30 14.89 4.41
N PRO A 119 0.36 15.87 4.46
CA PRO A 119 -0.22 16.45 3.25
C PRO A 119 0.71 17.42 2.52
N ARG A 120 1.81 17.84 3.15
CA ARG A 120 2.66 18.93 2.70
C ARG A 120 4.13 18.54 2.68
N TYR A 121 4.82 18.96 1.63
CA TYR A 121 6.26 18.83 1.50
C TYR A 121 6.79 20.04 0.72
N PHE A 122 7.57 20.88 1.39
CA PHE A 122 7.91 22.21 0.87
C PHE A 122 9.04 22.11 -0.16
N SER A 123 8.72 22.29 -1.43
CA SER A 123 9.65 22.07 -2.55
C SER A 123 9.56 23.14 -3.62
N ASN A 124 10.52 23.12 -4.54
CA ASN A 124 10.58 24.02 -5.69
C ASN A 124 9.82 23.42 -6.88
N ASP A 125 9.07 24.26 -7.60
CA ASP A 125 8.45 23.91 -8.87
C ASP A 125 9.00 24.85 -9.96
N PRO A 126 9.60 24.32 -11.05
CA PRO A 126 10.21 25.15 -12.08
C PRO A 126 9.13 25.87 -12.88
N ILE A 127 9.26 27.18 -12.98
CA ILE A 127 8.47 28.00 -13.90
C ILE A 127 9.13 27.89 -15.27
N LYS A 128 8.36 27.46 -16.25
CA LYS A 128 8.83 27.29 -17.62
C LYS A 128 8.22 28.32 -18.55
N ASP A 129 9.01 28.81 -19.49
CA ASP A 129 8.51 29.61 -20.60
C ASP A 129 7.76 28.72 -21.64
N ASN A 130 7.22 29.34 -22.68
CA ASN A 130 6.54 28.64 -23.79
C ASN A 130 7.48 27.71 -24.57
N GLN A 131 8.80 27.88 -24.45
CA GLN A 131 9.83 27.06 -25.10
C GLN A 131 10.30 25.90 -24.20
N GLY A 132 9.86 25.86 -22.95
CA GLY A 132 10.23 24.86 -21.95
C GLY A 132 11.50 25.17 -21.14
N ASN A 133 12.11 26.34 -21.32
CA ASN A 133 13.27 26.78 -20.53
C ASN A 133 12.82 27.20 -19.12
N ILE A 134 13.67 26.94 -18.13
CA ILE A 134 13.39 27.28 -16.72
C ILE A 134 13.73 28.75 -16.51
N ILE A 135 12.71 29.58 -16.30
CA ILE A 135 12.85 31.03 -16.05
C ILE A 135 12.95 31.36 -14.56
N GLY A 136 12.54 30.43 -13.69
CA GLY A 136 12.58 30.62 -12.25
C GLY A 136 11.98 29.43 -11.50
N TYR A 137 11.81 29.60 -10.20
CA TYR A 137 11.20 28.62 -9.32
C TYR A 137 10.08 29.28 -8.51
N LYS A 138 8.98 28.57 -8.35
CA LYS A 138 7.90 28.92 -7.42
C LYS A 138 7.81 27.89 -6.31
N CYS A 139 7.27 28.30 -5.17
CA CYS A 139 7.05 27.41 -4.06
C CYS A 139 5.87 26.47 -4.30
N LYS A 140 6.08 25.20 -3.94
CA LYS A 140 5.04 24.17 -3.91
C LYS A 140 5.02 23.53 -2.54
N TYR A 141 3.94 23.76 -1.80
CA TYR A 141 3.74 23.27 -0.44
C TYR A 141 2.90 21.99 -0.40
N ASP A 142 1.91 21.83 -1.29
CA ASP A 142 1.02 20.67 -1.29
C ASP A 142 1.66 19.43 -1.93
N SER A 143 1.45 18.29 -1.26
CA SER A 143 1.88 16.96 -1.69
C SER A 143 0.63 16.10 -1.99
N PRO A 144 -0.09 16.37 -3.09
CA PRO A 144 -1.34 15.67 -3.41
C PRO A 144 -1.12 14.16 -3.63
N ALA A 145 0.07 13.77 -4.07
CA ALA A 145 0.43 12.37 -4.30
C ALA A 145 1.39 11.85 -3.22
N PRO A 146 1.31 10.57 -2.80
CA PRO A 146 2.16 10.02 -1.75
C PRO A 146 3.66 10.10 -2.06
N GLU A 147 4.04 9.97 -3.33
CA GLU A 147 5.43 10.05 -3.79
C GLU A 147 6.06 11.44 -3.69
N MET A 148 5.26 12.49 -3.43
CA MET A 148 5.75 13.85 -3.24
C MET A 148 6.18 14.13 -1.80
N HIS A 149 6.03 13.17 -0.88
CA HIS A 149 6.58 13.28 0.46
C HIS A 149 7.41 12.02 0.76
N PRO A 150 8.74 12.12 0.95
CA PRO A 150 9.65 10.99 1.16
C PRO A 150 9.18 9.98 2.22
N LEU A 151 8.80 10.46 3.41
CA LEU A 151 8.27 9.60 4.47
C LEU A 151 6.94 8.96 4.11
N ARG A 152 5.99 9.75 3.59
CA ARG A 152 4.68 9.25 3.14
C ARG A 152 4.86 8.15 2.09
N TRP A 153 5.74 8.35 1.11
CA TRP A 153 6.09 7.35 0.11
C TRP A 153 6.59 6.05 0.75
N MET A 154 7.57 6.12 1.64
CA MET A 154 8.11 4.94 2.32
C MET A 154 7.01 4.22 3.13
N VAL A 155 6.28 4.97 3.96
CA VAL A 155 5.28 4.42 4.87
C VAL A 155 4.11 3.82 4.10
N THR A 156 3.48 4.56 3.20
CA THR A 156 2.27 4.09 2.52
C THR A 156 2.56 3.16 1.36
N ARG A 157 3.60 3.43 0.56
CA ARG A 157 3.86 2.68 -0.68
C ARG A 157 4.88 1.56 -0.52
N GLN A 158 5.86 1.66 0.38
CA GLN A 158 6.79 0.55 0.60
C GLN A 158 6.27 -0.37 1.72
N ILE A 159 6.09 0.15 2.93
CA ILE A 159 5.61 -0.64 4.07
C ILE A 159 4.15 -1.07 3.87
N GLY A 160 3.28 -0.14 3.46
CA GLY A 160 1.87 -0.45 3.18
C GLY A 160 1.71 -1.52 2.09
N CYS A 161 2.47 -1.42 0.99
CA CYS A 161 2.46 -2.44 -0.06
C CYS A 161 2.92 -3.81 0.44
N VAL A 162 3.97 -3.85 1.26
CA VAL A 162 4.44 -5.10 1.89
C VAL A 162 3.32 -5.75 2.68
N LEU A 163 2.64 -5.00 3.55
CA LEU A 163 1.54 -5.52 4.36
C LEU A 163 0.36 -6.00 3.51
N TRP A 164 -0.03 -5.23 2.49
CA TRP A 164 -1.10 -5.61 1.58
C TRP A 164 -0.76 -6.88 0.79
N CYS A 165 0.42 -6.95 0.18
CA CYS A 165 0.85 -8.11 -0.60
C CYS A 165 0.99 -9.35 0.27
N PHE A 166 1.59 -9.26 1.47
CA PHE A 166 1.65 -10.40 2.39
C PHE A 166 0.27 -10.83 2.86
N GLY A 167 -0.62 -9.88 3.16
CA GLY A 167 -2.01 -10.19 3.50
C GLY A 167 -2.69 -10.97 2.37
N GLU A 168 -2.55 -10.52 1.13
CA GLU A 168 -3.11 -11.21 -0.04
C GLU A 168 -2.49 -12.60 -0.27
N MET A 169 -1.16 -12.75 -0.14
CA MET A 169 -0.48 -14.06 -0.26
C MET A 169 -1.00 -15.07 0.77
N VAL A 170 -1.24 -14.64 2.01
CA VAL A 170 -1.86 -15.48 3.05
C VAL A 170 -3.28 -15.87 2.65
N GLY A 171 -4.05 -14.93 2.08
CA GLY A 171 -5.38 -15.20 1.53
C GLY A 171 -5.36 -16.26 0.41
N ASP A 172 -4.39 -16.19 -0.48
CA ASP A 172 -4.26 -17.12 -1.62
C ASP A 172 -3.96 -18.57 -1.21
N TRP A 173 -3.45 -18.78 0.01
CA TRP A 173 -3.27 -20.13 0.56
C TRP A 173 -4.61 -20.80 0.90
N TYR A 174 -5.70 -20.05 1.04
CA TYR A 174 -7.00 -20.62 1.35
C TYR A 174 -7.53 -21.56 0.25
N PRO A 175 -7.64 -21.14 -1.03
CA PRO A 175 -8.02 -22.04 -2.13
C PRO A 175 -7.08 -23.24 -2.27
N LEU A 176 -5.77 -23.04 -2.07
CA LEU A 176 -4.76 -24.11 -2.14
C LEU A 176 -5.03 -25.20 -1.10
N LEU A 177 -5.25 -24.81 0.17
CA LEU A 177 -5.54 -25.75 1.25
C LEU A 177 -6.87 -26.47 1.07
N ARG A 178 -7.91 -25.77 0.60
CA ARG A 178 -9.22 -26.39 0.32
C ARG A 178 -9.11 -27.39 -0.83
N THR A 179 -8.42 -27.05 -1.90
CA THR A 179 -8.21 -27.95 -3.05
C THR A 179 -7.41 -29.19 -2.63
N ARG A 180 -6.35 -29.01 -1.82
CA ARG A 180 -5.56 -30.12 -1.28
C ARG A 180 -6.39 -31.09 -0.44
N ALA A 181 -7.32 -30.59 0.36
CA ALA A 181 -8.20 -31.43 1.19
C ALA A 181 -9.12 -32.32 0.34
N VAL A 182 -9.57 -31.83 -0.82
CA VAL A 182 -10.49 -32.54 -1.73
C VAL A 182 -9.74 -33.50 -2.66
N ALA A 183 -8.61 -33.10 -3.23
CA ALA A 183 -7.93 -33.80 -4.33
C ALA A 183 -6.92 -34.89 -3.92
N LYS A 184 -7.10 -35.52 -2.74
CA LYS A 184 -6.15 -36.44 -2.06
C LYS A 184 -5.16 -37.15 -3.00
N LYS A 185 -3.87 -36.81 -2.90
CA LYS A 185 -2.69 -37.43 -3.56
C LYS A 185 -2.69 -37.44 -5.11
N GLN A 186 -3.52 -36.65 -5.80
CA GLN A 186 -3.46 -36.59 -7.26
C GLN A 186 -2.25 -35.79 -7.77
N LYS A 187 -1.62 -36.27 -8.84
CA LYS A 187 -0.56 -35.56 -9.58
C LYS A 187 -1.01 -34.17 -10.07
N SER A 188 -2.32 -33.95 -10.28
CA SER A 188 -2.90 -32.67 -10.69
C SER A 188 -2.72 -31.54 -9.68
N MET A 189 -2.51 -31.85 -8.38
CA MET A 189 -2.25 -30.83 -7.36
C MET A 189 -0.94 -30.07 -7.60
N TRP A 190 0.02 -30.67 -8.31
CA TRP A 190 1.29 -30.02 -8.62
C TRP A 190 1.10 -28.76 -9.48
N LEU A 191 0.13 -28.78 -10.41
CA LEU A 191 -0.21 -27.60 -11.22
C LEU A 191 -0.70 -26.44 -10.35
N VAL A 192 -1.52 -26.74 -9.33
CA VAL A 192 -2.04 -25.73 -8.39
C VAL A 192 -0.91 -25.10 -7.57
N TYR A 193 0.07 -25.91 -7.14
CA TYR A 193 1.23 -25.39 -6.40
C TYR A 193 2.09 -24.47 -7.27
N ILE A 194 2.33 -24.82 -8.53
CA ILE A 194 3.12 -23.96 -9.44
C ILE A 194 2.39 -22.66 -9.72
N SER A 195 1.11 -22.70 -10.07
CA SER A 195 0.36 -21.48 -10.39
C SER A 195 0.21 -20.57 -9.16
N CYS A 196 -0.02 -21.13 -7.97
CA CYS A 196 0.02 -20.38 -6.71
C CYS A 196 1.41 -19.77 -6.44
N GLY A 197 2.48 -20.53 -6.68
CA GLY A 197 3.86 -20.07 -6.54
C GLY A 197 4.19 -18.90 -7.48
N LEU A 198 3.82 -19.02 -8.75
CA LEU A 198 4.00 -17.95 -9.75
C LEU A 198 3.20 -16.70 -9.39
N PHE A 199 1.95 -16.87 -8.95
CA PHE A 199 1.10 -15.76 -8.52
C PHE A 199 1.69 -15.04 -7.30
N ASN A 200 2.13 -15.77 -6.27
CA ASN A 200 2.79 -15.18 -5.10
C ASN A 200 4.12 -14.52 -5.45
N LEU A 201 4.91 -15.11 -6.36
CA LEU A 201 6.17 -14.53 -6.83
C LEU A 201 5.95 -13.19 -7.54
N SER A 202 4.86 -13.06 -8.32
CA SER A 202 4.53 -11.79 -8.98
C SER A 202 4.24 -10.65 -7.98
N LYS A 203 3.67 -10.96 -6.80
CA LYS A 203 3.48 -10.00 -5.70
C LYS A 203 4.80 -9.63 -5.03
N ILE A 204 5.74 -10.57 -4.87
CA ILE A 204 7.10 -10.27 -4.39
C ILE A 204 7.84 -9.36 -5.37
N ALA A 205 7.67 -9.55 -6.68
CA ALA A 205 8.21 -8.67 -7.70
C ALA A 205 7.65 -7.24 -7.59
N LEU A 206 6.35 -7.10 -7.29
CA LEU A 206 5.72 -5.81 -7.03
C LEU A 206 6.34 -5.09 -5.82
N ILE A 207 6.53 -5.80 -4.70
CA ILE A 207 7.24 -5.26 -3.52
C ILE A 207 8.63 -4.79 -3.93
N SER A 208 9.39 -5.63 -4.65
CA SER A 208 10.75 -5.33 -5.08
C SER A 208 10.82 -4.07 -5.94
N VAL A 209 9.83 -3.86 -6.82
CA VAL A 209 9.73 -2.62 -7.59
C VAL A 209 9.49 -1.41 -6.70
N HIS A 210 8.57 -1.43 -5.74
CA HIS A 210 8.37 -0.31 -4.81
C HIS A 210 9.64 0.10 -4.04
N PHE A 211 10.53 -0.85 -3.73
CA PHE A 211 11.82 -0.57 -3.11
C PHE A 211 12.89 -0.06 -4.08
N SER A 212 12.72 -0.23 -5.40
CA SER A 212 13.66 0.27 -6.41
C SER A 212 13.67 1.81 -6.53
N LEU A 213 12.55 2.47 -6.19
CA LEU A 213 12.46 3.93 -6.15
C LEU A 213 12.70 4.42 -4.72
N SER A 214 13.95 4.77 -4.44
CA SER A 214 14.36 5.34 -3.15
C SER A 214 13.83 6.78 -2.98
N PRO A 215 13.46 7.21 -1.75
CA PRO A 215 13.09 8.60 -1.46
C PRO A 215 14.15 9.63 -1.87
N THR A 216 15.43 9.23 -1.83
CA THR A 216 16.57 10.06 -2.27
C THR A 216 16.54 10.45 -3.75
N GLN A 217 15.75 9.74 -4.56
CA GLN A 217 15.66 9.92 -6.01
C GLN A 217 14.41 10.70 -6.45
N LEU A 218 13.54 11.07 -5.50
CA LEU A 218 12.29 11.79 -5.78
C LEU A 218 12.54 13.25 -6.19
N TYR A 219 13.62 13.85 -5.70
CA TYR A 219 13.97 15.24 -5.94
C TYR A 219 15.36 15.37 -6.59
N ASP A 220 15.59 16.45 -7.34
CA ASP A 220 16.90 16.79 -7.87
C ASP A 220 17.70 17.69 -6.90
N LYS A 221 18.86 18.16 -7.38
CA LYS A 221 19.77 18.99 -6.57
C LYS A 221 19.18 20.38 -6.30
N GLN A 222 18.22 20.81 -7.10
CA GLN A 222 17.51 22.08 -6.98
C GLN A 222 16.24 21.94 -6.13
N GLY A 223 16.01 20.76 -5.55
CA GLY A 223 14.82 20.49 -4.75
C GLY A 223 13.54 20.41 -5.59
N VAL A 224 13.66 20.16 -6.89
CA VAL A 224 12.54 19.98 -7.81
C VAL A 224 12.16 18.51 -7.91
N TYR A 225 10.86 18.24 -7.87
CA TYR A 225 10.31 16.90 -7.97
C TYR A 225 10.54 16.26 -9.36
N ARG A 226 11.17 15.09 -9.40
CA ARG A 226 11.58 14.37 -10.62
C ARG A 226 10.43 13.58 -11.26
N LYS A 227 9.39 14.29 -11.72
CA LYS A 227 8.17 13.69 -12.32
C LYS A 227 8.46 12.64 -13.40
N LYS A 228 9.43 12.88 -14.30
CA LYS A 228 9.79 11.92 -15.37
C LYS A 228 10.27 10.56 -14.82
N ARG A 229 11.06 10.57 -13.74
CA ARG A 229 11.59 9.33 -13.13
C ARG A 229 10.46 8.54 -12.47
N VAL A 230 9.57 9.24 -11.76
CA VAL A 230 8.43 8.59 -11.09
C VAL A 230 7.40 8.06 -12.10
N ASN A 231 7.16 8.77 -13.21
CA ASN A 231 6.33 8.25 -14.29
C ASN A 231 6.89 6.95 -14.88
N LYS A 232 8.21 6.85 -15.08
CA LYS A 232 8.86 5.61 -15.56
C LYS A 232 8.68 4.47 -14.57
N PHE A 233 8.81 4.76 -13.27
CA PHE A 233 8.52 3.80 -12.20
C PHE A 233 7.07 3.30 -12.28
N TYR A 234 6.09 4.21 -12.40
CA TYR A 234 4.67 3.83 -12.48
C TYR A 234 4.35 3.01 -13.73
N PHE A 235 5.01 3.28 -14.86
CA PHE A 235 4.88 2.44 -16.05
C PHE A 235 5.30 0.98 -15.78
N THR A 236 6.46 0.77 -15.15
CA THR A 236 6.91 -0.57 -14.74
C THR A 236 5.98 -1.21 -13.71
N TYR A 237 5.49 -0.41 -12.75
CA TYR A 237 4.50 -0.86 -11.77
C TYR A 237 3.22 -1.38 -12.44
N TRP A 238 2.66 -0.65 -13.40
CA TRP A 238 1.44 -1.06 -14.10
C TRP A 238 1.64 -2.32 -14.94
N LEU A 239 2.82 -2.50 -15.53
CA LEU A 239 3.16 -3.73 -16.24
C LEU A 239 3.17 -4.95 -15.29
N ILE A 240 3.72 -4.79 -14.07
CA ILE A 240 3.71 -5.86 -13.07
C ILE A 240 2.29 -6.13 -12.56
N GLN A 241 1.48 -5.10 -12.34
CA GLN A 241 0.07 -5.26 -11.96
C GLN A 241 -0.71 -6.07 -13.01
N LEU A 242 -0.50 -5.80 -14.30
CA LEU A 242 -1.09 -6.58 -15.37
C LEU A 242 -0.64 -8.06 -15.33
N LEU A 243 0.65 -8.31 -15.06
CA LEU A 243 1.19 -9.67 -14.90
C LEU A 243 0.58 -10.39 -13.68
N ILE A 244 0.34 -9.70 -12.57
CA ILE A 244 -0.34 -10.24 -11.38
C ILE A 244 -1.77 -10.66 -11.73
N ILE A 245 -2.51 -9.85 -12.50
CA ILE A 245 -3.89 -10.17 -12.93
C ILE A 245 -3.90 -11.45 -13.77
N TYR A 246 -3.00 -11.56 -14.75
CA TYR A 246 -2.90 -12.78 -15.56
C TYR A 246 -2.52 -14.01 -14.72
N ALA A 247 -1.56 -13.86 -13.79
CA ALA A 247 -1.16 -14.94 -12.89
C ALA A 247 -2.32 -15.38 -11.96
N SER A 248 -3.12 -14.44 -11.46
CA SER A 248 -4.33 -14.72 -10.67
C SER A 248 -5.34 -15.54 -11.47
N MET A 249 -5.64 -15.11 -12.69
CA MET A 249 -6.58 -15.83 -13.56
C MET A 249 -6.12 -17.26 -13.85
N ILE A 250 -4.83 -17.45 -14.14
CA ILE A 250 -4.24 -18.78 -14.36
C ILE A 250 -4.37 -19.64 -13.11
N TYR A 251 -4.09 -19.08 -11.94
CA TYR A 251 -4.24 -19.77 -10.65
C TYR A 251 -5.68 -20.22 -10.41
N ASP A 252 -6.65 -19.32 -10.56
CA ASP A 252 -8.08 -19.62 -10.37
C ASP A 252 -8.59 -20.67 -11.35
N CYS A 253 -8.22 -20.56 -12.63
CA CYS A 253 -8.55 -21.58 -13.63
C CYS A 253 -7.97 -22.94 -13.23
N THR A 254 -6.72 -22.99 -12.77
CA THR A 254 -6.07 -24.24 -12.34
C THR A 254 -6.79 -24.86 -11.14
N VAL A 255 -7.13 -24.06 -10.13
CA VAL A 255 -7.92 -24.49 -8.96
C VAL A 255 -9.27 -25.06 -9.40
N TYR A 256 -10.00 -24.33 -10.26
CA TYR A 256 -11.29 -24.75 -10.78
C TYR A 256 -11.21 -26.09 -11.52
N PHE A 257 -10.25 -26.26 -12.44
CA PHE A 257 -10.10 -27.50 -13.20
C PHE A 257 -9.80 -28.70 -12.28
N VAL A 258 -8.93 -28.52 -11.29
CA VAL A 258 -8.59 -29.59 -10.35
C VAL A 258 -9.78 -29.96 -9.46
N LEU A 259 -10.50 -28.97 -8.93
CA LEU A 259 -11.71 -29.20 -8.15
C LEU A 259 -12.79 -29.90 -8.98
N ARG A 260 -13.08 -29.42 -10.19
CA ARG A 260 -14.09 -30.00 -11.08
C ARG A 260 -13.78 -31.46 -11.42
N LYS A 261 -12.53 -31.76 -11.79
CA LYS A 261 -12.10 -33.13 -12.13
C LYS A 261 -12.29 -34.09 -10.94
N ASN A 262 -11.95 -33.64 -9.74
CA ASN A 262 -12.10 -34.45 -8.52
C ASN A 262 -13.56 -34.67 -8.13
N LEU A 263 -14.38 -33.62 -8.17
CA LEU A 263 -15.80 -33.70 -7.83
C LEU A 263 -16.55 -34.62 -8.80
N SER A 264 -16.28 -34.53 -10.11
CA SER A 264 -16.89 -35.43 -11.10
C SER A 264 -16.52 -36.91 -10.89
N GLY A 265 -15.30 -37.20 -10.42
CA GLY A 265 -14.90 -38.56 -10.04
C GLY A 265 -15.68 -39.11 -8.85
N ILE A 266 -15.91 -38.28 -7.82
CA ILE A 266 -16.69 -38.66 -6.62
C ILE A 266 -18.17 -38.87 -6.98
N VAL A 267 -18.72 -38.07 -7.91
CA VAL A 267 -20.11 -38.20 -8.36
C VAL A 267 -20.36 -39.57 -8.99
N LYS A 268 -19.43 -40.07 -9.81
CA LYS A 268 -19.56 -41.38 -10.47
C LYS A 268 -19.48 -42.58 -9.52
N ASN A 269 -18.83 -42.44 -8.35
CA ASN A 269 -18.54 -43.56 -7.45
C ASN A 269 -19.46 -43.70 -6.23
N SER A 270 -20.49 -42.85 -6.06
CA SER A 270 -21.38 -42.93 -4.89
C SER A 270 -22.82 -42.52 -5.19
N SER A 271 -23.78 -43.43 -4.99
CA SER A 271 -25.20 -43.14 -4.97
C SER A 271 -25.57 -42.44 -3.65
N GLY A 272 -26.07 -41.20 -3.73
CA GLY A 272 -26.59 -40.46 -2.57
C GLY A 272 -25.92 -39.11 -2.30
N PHE A 273 -26.56 -38.02 -2.72
CA PHE A 273 -26.11 -36.62 -2.60
C PHE A 273 -25.91 -36.16 -1.14
N ILE A 274 -26.75 -36.63 -0.21
CA ILE A 274 -26.77 -36.17 1.20
C ILE A 274 -25.56 -36.66 2.01
N LYS A 275 -25.08 -37.90 1.78
CA LYS A 275 -23.84 -38.38 2.40
C LYS A 275 -22.61 -37.57 1.94
N LYS A 276 -22.65 -36.98 0.74
CA LYS A 276 -21.52 -36.23 0.15
C LYS A 276 -21.32 -34.85 0.79
N PHE A 277 -22.41 -34.13 1.09
CA PHE A 277 -22.30 -32.78 1.70
C PHE A 277 -21.74 -32.81 3.11
N LYS A 278 -22.09 -33.84 3.90
CA LYS A 278 -21.66 -33.97 5.30
C LYS A 278 -20.17 -34.29 5.48
N THR A 279 -19.49 -34.72 4.40
CA THR A 279 -18.08 -35.18 4.46
C THR A 279 -17.08 -34.12 3.97
N VAL A 280 -17.55 -33.04 3.33
CA VAL A 280 -16.71 -32.01 2.67
C VAL A 280 -16.70 -30.67 3.42
N SER A 281 -17.69 -30.43 4.30
CA SER A 281 -17.78 -29.24 5.18
C SER A 281 -17.06 -29.48 6.50
#